data_AF-A0A0F9B1E7-F1
#
_entry.id   AF-A0A0F9B1E7-F1
#
_cell.length_a   1.000
_cell.length_b   1.000
_cell.length_c   1.000
_cell.angle_alpha   90.00
_cell.angle_beta   90.00
_cell.angle_gamma   90.00
#
_symmetry.space_group_name_H-M   'P 1'
#
loop_
_entity.id
_entity.type
_entity.pdbx_description
1 polymer ?
#
loop_
_entity_poly.entity_id
_entity_poly.type
_entity_poly.pdbx_seq_one_letter_code
_entity_poly.pdbx_strand_id
1 'polypeptide(L)'
;MTKKYSQTERGKEARRRAVKRYRRTTRGKENKQRTSRKYNLLYPEKRRAHATVSYALSIGRMIRPDNCESCFKECKPEAHHEDYSKPLEVDWLCMECHITQGVKV
;
A
#
# COMPACT_ATOMS: atom_id res chain seq x y z
N MET A 1 10.03 34.82 -7.86
CA MET A 1 8.72 34.35 -7.36
C MET A 1 8.87 33.75 -5.96
N THR A 2 8.18 34.28 -4.96
CA THR A 2 8.26 33.78 -3.57
C THR A 2 7.42 32.51 -3.40
N LYS A 3 8.02 31.42 -2.91
CA LYS A 3 7.29 30.17 -2.63
C LYS A 3 6.27 30.41 -1.51
N LYS A 4 5.03 29.93 -1.70
CA LYS A 4 4.01 29.89 -0.64
C LYS A 4 4.55 29.10 0.57
N TYR A 5 4.26 29.53 1.80
CA TYR A 5 4.75 28.87 3.03
C TYR A 5 4.51 27.35 3.03
N SER A 6 3.34 26.90 2.57
CA SER A 6 2.99 25.47 2.46
C SER A 6 3.92 24.64 1.58
N GLN A 7 4.63 25.30 0.64
CA GLN A 7 5.57 24.67 -0.29
C GLN A 7 7.02 24.72 0.20
N THR A 8 7.30 25.48 1.27
CA THR A 8 8.60 25.46 1.93
C THR A 8 8.80 24.18 2.71
N GLU A 9 10.05 23.74 2.92
CA GLU A 9 10.33 22.55 3.73
C GLU A 9 9.83 22.71 5.17
N ARG A 10 9.95 23.91 5.74
CA ARG A 10 9.39 24.24 7.06
C ARG A 10 7.87 24.05 7.11
N GLY A 11 7.14 24.53 6.11
CA GLY A 11 5.69 24.34 6.03
C GLY A 11 5.28 22.88 5.83
N LYS A 12 5.98 22.15 4.97
CA LYS A 12 5.78 20.70 4.78
C LYS A 12 6.04 19.93 6.08
N GLU A 13 7.11 20.26 6.79
CA GLU A 13 7.45 19.63 8.06
C GLU A 13 6.40 19.91 9.14
N ALA A 14 5.98 21.17 9.30
CA ALA A 14 4.92 21.54 10.23
C ALA A 14 3.62 20.74 9.95
N ARG A 15 3.24 20.61 8.67
CA ARG A 15 2.11 19.78 8.24
C ARG A 15 2.31 18.30 8.59
N ARG A 16 3.47 17.72 8.29
CA ARG A 16 3.78 16.31 8.62
C ARG A 16 3.66 16.06 10.12
N ARG A 17 4.22 16.95 10.95
CA ARG A 17 4.13 16.87 12.42
C ARG A 17 2.68 16.96 12.91
N ALA A 18 1.89 17.90 12.38
CA ALA A 18 0.48 18.05 12.72
C ALA A 18 -0.35 16.81 12.34
N VAL A 19 -0.16 16.27 11.13
CA VAL A 19 -0.82 15.03 10.68
C VAL A 19 -0.43 13.84 11.57
N LYS A 20 0.85 13.71 11.91
CA LYS A 20 1.34 12.64 12.80
C LYS A 20 0.70 12.72 14.18
N ARG A 21 0.58 13.92 14.76
CA ARG A 21 -0.13 14.13 16.04
C ARG A 21 -1.61 13.76 15.92
N TYR A 22 -2.30 14.27 14.91
CA TYR A 22 -3.72 14.00 14.68
C TYR A 22 -4.01 12.48 14.57
N ARG A 23 -3.20 11.75 13.78
CA ARG A 23 -3.33 10.29 13.61
C ARG A 23 -3.22 9.49 14.93
N ARG A 24 -2.61 10.06 15.97
CA ARG A 24 -2.46 9.42 17.30
C ARG A 24 -3.62 9.70 18.24
N THR A 25 -4.40 10.75 17.99
CA THR A 25 -5.60 11.08 18.79
C THR A 25 -6.66 9.99 18.65
N THR A 26 -7.55 9.88 19.65
CA THR A 26 -8.69 8.95 19.61
C THR A 26 -9.52 9.17 18.33
N ARG A 27 -9.91 10.42 18.05
CA ARG A 27 -10.66 10.79 16.85
C ARG A 27 -9.94 10.42 15.54
N GLY A 28 -8.61 10.59 15.50
CA GLY A 28 -7.81 10.20 14.33
C GLY A 28 -7.80 8.68 14.10
N LYS A 29 -7.70 7.90 15.19
CA LYS A 29 -7.77 6.43 15.14
C LYS A 29 -9.17 5.94 14.74
N GLU A 30 -10.22 6.51 15.32
CA GLU A 30 -11.62 6.21 14.99
C GLU A 30 -11.92 6.50 13.52
N ASN A 31 -11.48 7.66 13.01
CA ASN A 31 -11.64 8.00 11.60
C ASN A 31 -10.93 6.99 10.69
N LYS A 32 -9.69 6.58 11.01
CA LYS A 32 -8.97 5.55 10.26
C LYS A 32 -9.73 4.21 10.29
N GLN A 33 -10.26 3.82 11.44
CA GLN A 33 -11.01 2.58 11.57
C GLN A 33 -12.30 2.63 10.76
N ARG A 34 -13.05 3.74 10.83
CA ARG A 34 -14.28 3.95 10.06
C ARG A 34 -14.03 3.88 8.56
N THR A 35 -13.01 4.57 8.05
CA THR A 35 -12.69 4.56 6.62
C THR A 35 -12.22 3.17 6.17
N SER A 36 -11.39 2.49 6.95
CA SER A 36 -10.97 1.12 6.66
C SER A 36 -12.15 0.13 6.65
N ARG A 37 -13.06 0.22 7.61
CA ARG A 37 -14.29 -0.60 7.63
C ARG A 37 -15.15 -0.34 6.40
N LYS A 38 -15.37 0.94 6.05
CA LYS A 38 -16.13 1.31 4.85
C LYS A 38 -15.50 0.73 3.57
N TYR A 39 -14.18 0.84 3.41
CA TYR A 39 -13.47 0.29 2.26
C TYR A 39 -13.64 -1.24 2.18
N ASN A 40 -13.48 -1.94 3.30
CA ASN A 40 -13.65 -3.40 3.36
C ASN A 40 -15.08 -3.87 3.03
N LEU A 41 -16.09 -3.05 3.33
CA LEU A 41 -17.48 -3.33 2.98
C LEU A 41 -17.77 -3.06 1.50
N LEU A 42 -17.15 -2.02 0.92
CA LEU A 42 -17.33 -1.67 -0.48
C LEU A 42 -16.57 -2.59 -1.43
N TYR A 43 -15.42 -3.12 -1.01
CA TYR A 43 -14.53 -3.94 -1.83
C TYR A 43 -14.16 -5.26 -1.12
N PRO A 44 -15.15 -6.13 -0.83
CA PRO A 44 -14.92 -7.40 -0.15
C PRO A 44 -14.01 -8.33 -0.94
N GLU A 45 -14.04 -8.29 -2.28
CA GLU A 45 -13.19 -9.05 -3.19
C GLU A 45 -11.71 -8.69 -3.00
N LYS A 46 -11.37 -7.39 -2.93
CA LYS A 46 -9.99 -6.94 -2.71
C LYS A 46 -9.47 -7.39 -1.36
N ARG A 47 -10.30 -7.24 -0.32
CA ARG A 47 -9.96 -7.72 1.02
C ARG A 47 -9.70 -9.23 1.01
N ARG A 48 -10.56 -10.00 0.35
CA ARG A 48 -10.41 -11.45 0.23
C ARG A 48 -9.12 -11.80 -0.50
N ALA A 49 -8.83 -11.15 -1.62
CA ALA A 49 -7.61 -11.41 -2.38
C ALA A 49 -6.33 -11.22 -1.55
N HIS A 50 -6.21 -10.08 -0.87
CA HIS A 50 -5.07 -9.84 0.02
C HIS A 50 -4.99 -10.83 1.19
N ALA A 51 -6.13 -11.20 1.78
CA ALA A 51 -6.18 -12.19 2.85
C ALA A 51 -5.73 -13.57 2.36
N THR A 52 -6.15 -13.98 1.17
CA THR A 52 -5.78 -15.25 0.55
C THR A 52 -4.28 -15.31 0.26
N VAL A 53 -3.67 -14.25 -0.28
CA VAL A 53 -2.20 -14.18 -0.46
C VAL A 53 -1.49 -14.30 0.89
N SER A 54 -1.93 -13.53 1.89
CA SER A 54 -1.31 -13.54 3.23
C SER A 54 -1.37 -14.92 3.86
N TYR A 55 -2.51 -15.59 3.73
CA TYR A 55 -2.69 -16.97 4.20
C TYR A 55 -1.77 -17.93 3.44
N ALA A 56 -1.74 -17.88 2.10
CA ALA A 56 -0.89 -18.74 1.28
C ALA A 56 0.60 -18.60 1.60
N LEU A 57 1.06 -17.36 1.86
CA LEU A 57 2.42 -17.11 2.34
C LEU A 57 2.65 -17.71 3.73
N SER A 58 1.69 -17.55 4.65
CA SER A 58 1.84 -18.02 6.04
C SER A 58 1.93 -19.55 6.17
N ILE A 59 1.24 -20.28 5.28
CA ILE A 59 1.25 -21.75 5.25
C ILE A 59 2.31 -22.31 4.28
N GLY A 60 3.08 -21.46 3.62
CA GLY A 60 4.11 -21.88 2.66
C GLY A 60 3.58 -22.41 1.31
N ARG A 61 2.29 -22.25 1.00
CA ARG A 61 1.72 -22.58 -0.32
C ARG A 61 2.23 -21.65 -1.42
N MET A 62 2.64 -20.45 -1.03
CA MET A 62 3.21 -19.43 -1.89
C MET A 62 4.48 -18.92 -1.23
N ILE A 63 5.51 -18.65 -2.02
CA ILE A 63 6.76 -18.06 -1.55
C ILE A 63 6.85 -16.67 -2.19
N ARG A 64 7.10 -15.66 -1.35
CA ARG A 64 7.38 -14.31 -1.85
C ARG A 64 8.82 -14.29 -2.37
N PRO A 65 9.07 -13.84 -3.62
CA PRO A 65 10.43 -13.66 -4.11
C PRO A 65 11.14 -12.51 -3.40
N ASP A 66 12.46 -12.51 -3.46
CA ASP A 66 13.37 -11.48 -2.97
C ASP A 66 13.64 -10.38 -4.00
N ASN A 67 13.10 -10.49 -5.21
CA ASN A 67 13.25 -9.50 -6.28
C ASN A 67 11.90 -9.07 -6.86
N CYS A 68 11.86 -7.84 -7.38
CA CYS A 68 10.75 -7.34 -8.19
C CYS A 68 10.71 -8.05 -9.55
N GLU A 69 9.55 -8.50 -10.00
CA GLU A 69 9.38 -9.15 -11.31
C GLU A 69 9.47 -8.19 -12.49
N SER A 70 9.25 -6.89 -12.27
CA SER A 70 9.31 -5.86 -13.33
C SER A 70 10.71 -5.28 -13.50
N CYS A 71 11.40 -4.93 -12.41
CA CYS A 71 12.70 -4.25 -12.47
C CYS A 71 13.86 -5.07 -11.90
N PHE A 72 13.61 -6.29 -11.44
CA PHE A 72 14.59 -7.25 -10.91
C PHE A 72 15.39 -6.80 -9.68
N LYS A 73 15.10 -5.61 -9.14
CA LYS A 73 15.74 -5.10 -7.92
C LYS A 73 15.40 -5.95 -6.71
N GLU A 74 16.42 -6.31 -5.94
CA GLU A 74 16.27 -7.00 -4.65
C GLU A 74 15.46 -6.10 -3.70
N CYS A 75 14.35 -6.63 -3.20
CA CYS A 75 13.43 -5.93 -2.31
C CYS A 75 12.49 -6.91 -1.60
N LYS A 76 11.57 -6.37 -0.81
CA LYS A 76 10.41 -7.12 -0.33
C LYS A 76 9.20 -6.76 -1.19
N PRO A 77 8.94 -7.47 -2.30
CA PRO A 77 7.88 -7.11 -3.22
C PRO A 77 6.48 -7.24 -2.60
N GLU A 78 5.61 -6.36 -3.05
CA GLU A 78 4.17 -6.35 -2.76
C GLU A 78 3.45 -7.19 -3.82
N ALA A 79 2.38 -7.87 -3.40
CA ALA A 79 1.52 -8.61 -4.32
C ALA A 79 0.59 -7.63 -5.04
N HIS A 80 0.86 -7.41 -6.33
CA HIS A 80 0.01 -6.65 -7.22
C HIS A 80 -1.09 -7.55 -7.76
N HIS A 81 -2.34 -7.11 -7.62
CA HIS A 81 -3.49 -7.80 -8.21
C HIS A 81 -3.96 -7.03 -9.44
N GLU A 82 -3.70 -7.57 -10.64
CA GLU A 82 -4.35 -7.10 -11.88
C GLU A 82 -5.84 -7.47 -11.88
N ASP A 83 -6.15 -8.71 -11.48
CA ASP A 83 -7.51 -9.23 -11.33
C ASP A 83 -7.74 -9.78 -9.91
N TYR A 84 -8.49 -9.02 -9.11
CA TYR A 84 -8.84 -9.40 -7.73
C TYR A 84 -9.76 -10.63 -7.62
N SER A 85 -10.35 -11.10 -8.73
CA SER A 85 -11.12 -12.35 -8.75
C SER A 85 -10.21 -13.60 -8.69
N LYS A 86 -8.92 -13.42 -9.01
CA LYS A 86 -7.89 -14.45 -9.03
C LYS A 86 -6.85 -14.20 -7.93
N PRO A 87 -7.17 -14.52 -6.68
CA PRO A 87 -6.45 -13.97 -5.53
C PRO A 87 -4.99 -14.40 -5.40
N LEU A 88 -4.61 -15.52 -6.03
CA LEU A 88 -3.25 -16.06 -6.03
C LEU A 88 -2.46 -15.76 -7.33
N GLU A 89 -3.11 -15.18 -8.34
CA GLU A 89 -2.44 -14.66 -9.54
C GLU A 89 -2.04 -13.22 -9.24
N VAL A 90 -0.79 -13.03 -8.85
CA VAL A 90 -0.23 -11.74 -8.46
C VAL A 90 1.12 -11.54 -9.09
N ASP A 91 1.43 -10.30 -9.45
CA ASP A 91 2.80 -9.92 -9.78
C ASP A 91 3.51 -9.43 -8.53
N TRP A 92 4.76 -9.83 -8.35
CA TRP A 92 5.58 -9.41 -7.22
C TRP A 92 6.38 -8.16 -7.57
N LEU A 93 5.87 -7.00 -7.16
CA LEU A 93 6.43 -5.71 -7.55
C LEU A 93 7.04 -4.96 -6.37
N CYS A 94 8.17 -4.29 -6.58
CA CYS A 94 8.65 -3.30 -5.61
C CYS A 94 7.66 -2.13 -5.52
N MET A 95 7.68 -1.38 -4.41
CA MET A 95 6.77 -0.25 -4.19
C MET A 95 6.78 0.77 -5.36
N GLU A 96 7.94 1.00 -5.97
CA GLU A 96 8.07 1.92 -7.11
C GLU A 96 7.33 1.40 -8.35
N CYS A 97 7.62 0.15 -8.76
CA CYS A 97 6.92 -0.52 -9.87
C CYS A 97 5.42 -0.71 -9.61
N HIS A 98 5.03 -0.91 -8.34
CA HIS A 98 3.66 -1.09 -7.92
C HIS A 98 2.83 0.20 -8.09
N ILE A 99 3.44 1.37 -7.86
CA ILE A 99 2.80 2.68 -8.06
C ILE A 99 2.74 3.05 -9.55
N THR A 100 3.78 2.72 -10.32
CA THR A 100 3.85 3.06 -11.75
C THR A 100 3.05 2.11 -12.66
N GLN A 101 2.55 1.00 -12.13
CA GLN A 101 1.81 -0.06 -12.85
C GLN A 101 2.59 -0.71 -13.99
N GLY A 102 3.69 -1.39 -13.64
CA GLY A 102 4.20 -2.51 -14.43
C GLY A 102 4.73 -2.18 -15.82
N VAL A 103 5.56 -1.14 -15.96
CA VAL A 103 6.38 -1.03 -17.18
C VAL A 103 7.39 -2.18 -17.18
N LYS A 104 7.07 -3.23 -17.95
CA LYS A 104 8.04 -4.26 -18.34
C LYS A 104 9.02 -3.57 -19.28
N VAL A 105 10.26 -3.39 -18.83
CA VAL A 105 11.36 -2.91 -19.68
C VAL A 105 11.75 -4.02 -20.64
#